data_AF-A0AAD2IZ96-F1
#
_entry.id   AF-A0AAD2IZ96-F1
#
_cell.length_a   1.000
_cell.length_b   1.000
_cell.length_c   1.000
_cell.angle_alpha   90.00
_cell.angle_beta   90.00
_cell.angle_gamma   90.00
#
_symmetry.space_group_name_H-M   'P 1'
#
loop_
_entity.id
_entity.type
_entity.pdbx_description
1 polymer ?
#
loop_
_entity_poly.entity_id
_entity_poly.type
_entity_poly.pdbx_seq_one_letter_code
_entity_poly.pdbx_strand_id
1 'polypeptide(L)'
;MGAYHAQLMDDLLRVAPPHSLPHEPDEDAPTVTKARAVALVVACLANEEPAAFGLSAKDWAEHLMNELAENQGAVLLALLIGASVPSVGEFLAGHLGDCIEGLANRLLVEMDPDEAEACK
;
A
#
# COMPACT_ATOMS: atom_id res chain seq x y z
N MET A 1 -33.71 -15.70 -42.29
CA MET A 1 -33.20 -14.72 -41.31
C MET A 1 -33.06 -15.43 -39.96
N GLY A 2 -31.88 -15.97 -39.62
CA GLY A 2 -31.73 -16.72 -38.37
C GLY A 2 -30.41 -17.46 -38.14
N ALA A 3 -29.53 -17.58 -39.16
CA ALA A 3 -28.29 -18.35 -39.01
C ALA A 3 -27.09 -17.52 -38.48
N TYR A 4 -27.08 -16.20 -38.68
CA TYR A 4 -25.93 -15.35 -38.31
C TYR A 4 -25.86 -14.97 -36.82
N HIS A 5 -26.96 -15.13 -36.08
CA HIS A 5 -27.01 -14.73 -34.66
C HIS A 5 -26.55 -15.83 -33.69
N ALA A 6 -26.62 -17.10 -34.10
CA ALA A 6 -26.25 -18.24 -33.26
C ALA A 6 -24.74 -18.46 -33.19
N GLN A 7 -24.01 -18.26 -34.29
CA GLN A 7 -22.55 -18.42 -34.32
C GLN A 7 -21.81 -17.31 -33.55
N LEU A 8 -22.37 -16.10 -33.49
CA LEU A 8 -21.76 -14.99 -32.76
C LEU A 8 -21.85 -15.15 -31.23
N MET A 9 -22.86 -15.86 -30.72
CA MET A 9 -22.99 -16.17 -29.30
C MET A 9 -22.09 -17.33 -28.87
N ASP A 10 -21.83 -18.31 -29.73
CA ASP A 10 -20.94 -19.43 -29.44
C ASP A 10 -19.46 -18.97 -29.35
N ASP A 11 -19.06 -18.00 -30.19
CA ASP A 11 -17.73 -17.38 -30.13
C ASP A 11 -17.56 -16.46 -28.91
N LEU A 12 -18.57 -15.67 -28.54
CA LEU A 12 -18.50 -14.82 -27.34
C LEU A 12 -18.41 -15.63 -26.04
N LEU A 13 -18.96 -16.86 -26.02
CA LEU A 13 -18.87 -17.79 -24.89
C LEU A 13 -17.54 -18.57 -24.84
N ARG A 14 -16.77 -18.59 -25.93
CA ARG A 14 -15.44 -19.23 -25.99
C ARG A 14 -14.28 -18.30 -25.64
N VAL A 15 -14.48 -16.98 -25.69
CA VAL A 15 -13.44 -15.98 -25.44
C VAL A 15 -13.51 -15.38 -24.03
N ALA A 16 -14.60 -15.62 -23.29
CA ALA A 16 -14.64 -15.29 -21.87
C ALA A 16 -13.80 -16.33 -21.09
N PRO A 17 -12.75 -15.91 -20.35
CA PRO A 17 -11.98 -16.83 -19.51
C PRO A 17 -12.93 -17.51 -18.52
N PRO A 18 -12.88 -18.85 -18.38
CA PRO A 18 -13.71 -19.53 -17.41
C PRO A 18 -13.14 -19.18 -16.04
N HIS A 19 -13.92 -18.43 -15.26
CA HIS A 19 -13.68 -18.07 -13.86
C HIS A 19 -12.81 -16.82 -13.63
N SER A 20 -13.42 -15.63 -13.73
CA SER A 20 -13.09 -14.58 -12.77
C SER A 20 -13.72 -14.97 -11.44
N LEU A 21 -13.03 -15.84 -10.69
CA LEU A 21 -13.37 -16.16 -9.31
C LEU A 21 -13.42 -14.86 -8.48
N PRO A 22 -14.20 -14.81 -7.39
CA PRO A 22 -14.13 -13.69 -6.47
C PRO A 22 -12.71 -13.60 -5.92
N HIS A 23 -11.92 -12.68 -6.49
CA HIS A 23 -10.57 -12.27 -6.11
C HIS A 23 -9.83 -13.35 -5.31
N GLU A 24 -9.40 -14.43 -5.99
CA GLU A 24 -8.38 -15.28 -5.37
C GLU A 24 -7.18 -14.37 -5.07
N PRO A 25 -6.70 -14.33 -3.81
CA PRO A 25 -5.50 -13.58 -3.50
C PRO A 25 -4.41 -14.12 -4.40
N ASP A 26 -3.88 -13.26 -5.27
CA ASP A 26 -2.76 -13.60 -6.13
C ASP A 26 -1.56 -13.84 -5.22
N GLU A 27 -1.25 -15.13 -4.98
CA GLU A 27 -0.13 -15.54 -4.12
C GLU A 27 1.22 -15.06 -4.67
N ASP A 28 1.27 -14.72 -5.96
CA ASP A 28 2.45 -14.19 -6.63
C ASP A 28 2.51 -12.65 -6.63
N ALA A 29 1.50 -11.97 -6.10
CA ALA A 29 1.50 -10.52 -5.99
C ALA A 29 2.68 -10.03 -5.10
N PRO A 30 3.42 -9.00 -5.53
CA PRO A 30 4.54 -8.50 -4.77
C PRO A 30 4.08 -7.98 -3.41
N THR A 31 4.71 -8.47 -2.34
CA THR A 31 4.45 -8.01 -0.97
C THR A 31 5.72 -7.52 -0.31
N VAL A 32 5.56 -6.60 0.63
CA VAL A 32 6.62 -6.07 1.48
C VAL A 32 6.24 -6.16 2.94
N THR A 33 7.20 -6.53 3.77
CA THR A 33 7.00 -6.57 5.22
C THR A 33 6.89 -5.17 5.82
N LYS A 34 6.11 -5.00 6.89
CA LYS A 34 6.05 -3.77 7.69
C LYS A 34 7.41 -3.15 7.96
N ALA A 35 8.37 -3.94 8.45
CA ALA A 35 9.69 -3.44 8.82
C ALA A 35 10.45 -2.84 7.61
N ARG A 36 10.37 -3.51 6.45
CA ARG A 36 11.01 -3.05 5.22
C ARG A 36 10.32 -1.80 4.66
N ALA A 37 8.99 -1.80 4.62
CA ALA A 37 8.20 -0.67 4.15
C ALA A 37 8.47 0.58 4.99
N VAL A 38 8.46 0.44 6.32
CA VAL A 38 8.80 1.54 7.24
C VAL A 38 10.21 2.04 6.99
N ALA A 39 11.21 1.16 6.83
CA ALA A 39 12.58 1.59 6.57
C ALA A 39 12.72 2.42 5.28
N LEU A 40 12.09 1.97 4.19
CA LEU A 40 12.12 2.68 2.90
C LEU A 40 11.40 4.03 2.96
N VAL A 41 10.23 4.08 3.61
CA VAL A 41 9.50 5.34 3.79
C VAL A 41 10.27 6.30 4.71
N VAL A 42 10.93 5.82 5.75
CA VAL A 42 11.79 6.64 6.62
C VAL A 42 12.95 7.22 5.84
N ALA A 43 13.64 6.43 5.01
CA ALA A 43 14.72 6.92 4.15
C ALA A 43 14.21 7.99 3.17
N CYS A 44 13.01 7.80 2.61
CA CYS A 44 12.36 8.78 1.75
C CYS A 44 12.05 10.09 2.51
N LEU A 45 11.43 10.01 3.68
CA LEU A 45 11.12 11.18 4.52
C LEU A 45 12.39 11.91 5.00
N ALA A 46 13.49 11.18 5.21
CA ALA A 46 14.81 11.72 5.53
C ALA A 46 15.51 12.37 4.32
N ASN A 47 14.93 12.28 3.11
CA ASN A 47 15.53 12.67 1.82
C ASN A 47 16.84 11.91 1.50
N GLU A 48 17.00 10.71 2.07
CA GLU A 48 18.09 9.79 1.72
C GLU A 48 17.77 9.07 0.41
N GLU A 49 16.49 8.80 0.17
CA GLU A 49 15.96 8.25 -1.08
C GLU A 49 14.96 9.23 -1.72
N PRO A 50 14.93 9.37 -3.06
CA PRO A 50 14.05 10.32 -3.74
C PRO A 50 12.56 9.94 -3.64
N ALA A 51 12.25 8.65 -3.53
CA ALA A 51 10.89 8.12 -3.44
C ALA A 51 10.88 6.76 -2.74
N ALA A 52 9.71 6.37 -2.23
CA ALA A 52 9.43 5.02 -1.77
C ALA A 52 8.10 4.55 -2.36
N PHE A 53 8.09 3.39 -3.02
CA PHE A 53 6.90 2.82 -3.69
C PHE A 53 6.23 3.80 -4.67
N GLY A 54 7.03 4.54 -5.43
CA GLY A 54 6.54 5.53 -6.40
C GLY A 54 6.08 6.88 -5.82
N LEU A 55 6.00 7.01 -4.50
CA LEU A 55 5.58 8.25 -3.83
C LEU A 55 6.78 9.06 -3.31
N SER A 56 6.67 10.39 -3.42
CA SER A 56 7.68 11.31 -2.89
C SER A 56 7.56 11.47 -1.37
N ALA A 57 8.59 12.05 -0.74
CA ALA A 57 8.57 12.37 0.69
C ALA A 57 7.37 13.24 1.08
N LYS A 58 6.95 14.16 0.20
CA LYS A 58 5.80 15.04 0.42
C LYS A 58 4.50 14.24 0.45
N ASP A 59 4.31 13.33 -0.51
CA ASP A 59 3.07 12.54 -0.62
C ASP A 59 2.94 11.59 0.58
N TRP A 60 4.05 10.94 0.97
CA TRP A 60 4.09 10.16 2.20
C TRP A 60 3.77 11.00 3.44
N ALA A 61 4.39 12.16 3.60
CA ALA A 61 4.11 13.03 4.74
C ALA A 61 2.63 13.46 4.80
N GLU A 62 2.02 13.79 3.66
CA GLU A 62 0.61 14.15 3.59
C GLU A 62 -0.30 12.97 4.01
N HIS A 63 -0.06 11.77 3.48
CA HIS A 63 -0.80 10.58 3.86
C HIS A 63 -0.66 10.29 5.36
N LEU A 64 0.56 10.27 5.90
CA LEU A 64 0.79 9.95 7.31
C LEU A 64 0.20 11.01 8.26
N MET A 65 0.25 12.28 7.89
CA MET A 65 -0.36 13.34 8.67
C MET A 65 -1.89 13.25 8.70
N ASN A 66 -2.51 12.78 7.61
CA ASN A 66 -3.94 12.51 7.58
C ASN A 66 -4.32 11.36 8.52
N GLU A 67 -3.54 10.28 8.57
CA GLU A 67 -3.75 9.18 9.53
C GLU A 67 -3.62 9.65 10.98
N LEU A 68 -2.71 10.59 11.25
CA LEU A 68 -2.54 11.19 12.58
C LEU A 68 -3.65 12.16 12.98
N ALA A 69 -4.49 12.62 12.05
CA ALA A 69 -5.50 13.65 12.31
C ALA A 69 -6.56 13.19 13.34
N GLU A 70 -6.83 11.89 13.44
CA GLU A 70 -7.73 11.33 14.46
C GLU A 70 -7.04 11.09 15.81
N ASN A 71 -5.70 11.12 15.82
CA ASN A 71 -4.85 10.82 16.97
C ASN A 71 -4.10 12.07 17.49
N GLN A 72 -4.60 13.28 17.22
CA GLN A 72 -3.94 14.55 17.56
C GLN A 72 -3.51 14.65 19.04
N GLY A 73 -4.33 14.14 19.96
CA GLY A 73 -3.98 14.12 21.38
C GLY A 73 -2.76 13.25 21.68
N ALA A 74 -2.68 12.06 21.09
CA ALA A 74 -1.52 11.18 21.22
C ALA A 74 -0.26 11.80 20.59
N VAL A 75 -0.40 12.46 19.44
CA VAL A 75 0.71 13.19 18.81
C VAL A 75 1.23 14.30 19.71
N LEU A 76 0.36 15.13 20.27
CA LEU A 76 0.76 16.20 21.20
C LEU A 76 1.45 15.64 22.45
N LEU A 77 0.96 14.52 23.00
CA LEU A 77 1.59 13.85 24.14
C LEU A 77 2.98 13.30 23.77
N ALA A 78 3.14 12.67 22.61
CA ALA A 78 4.43 12.21 22.13
C ALA A 78 5.42 13.37 21.96
N LEU A 79 4.98 14.51 21.43
CA LEU A 79 5.82 15.69 21.24
C LEU A 79 6.20 16.40 22.54
N LEU A 80 5.28 16.51 23.49
CA LEU A 80 5.49 17.29 24.73
C LEU A 80 6.18 16.48 25.83
N ILE A 81 5.83 15.20 25.97
CA ILE A 81 6.26 14.35 27.09
C ILE A 81 6.60 12.92 26.67
N GLY A 82 6.82 12.66 25.37
CA GLY A 82 6.96 11.30 24.83
C GLY A 82 8.04 10.45 25.50
N ALA A 83 9.16 11.07 25.92
CA ALA A 83 10.22 10.37 26.66
C ALA A 83 9.77 9.83 28.03
N SER A 84 8.75 10.45 28.63
CA SER A 84 8.15 10.06 29.92
C SER A 84 6.99 9.07 29.76
N VAL A 85 6.44 8.93 28.56
CA VAL A 85 5.30 8.04 28.25
C VAL A 85 5.58 7.27 26.95
N PRO A 86 6.51 6.30 26.97
CA PRO A 86 6.96 5.60 25.77
C PRO A 86 5.83 4.85 25.05
N SER A 87 4.81 4.40 25.78
CA SER A 87 3.65 3.70 25.22
C SER A 87 2.87 4.51 24.19
N VAL A 88 2.85 5.85 24.30
CA VAL A 88 2.21 6.72 23.30
C VAL A 88 3.03 6.74 22.01
N GLY A 89 4.36 6.78 22.13
CA GLY A 89 5.25 6.68 20.97
C GLY A 89 5.15 5.33 20.27
N GLU A 90 5.11 4.24 21.05
CA GLU A 90 4.92 2.88 20.54
C GLU A 90 3.57 2.71 19.83
N PHE A 91 2.50 3.27 20.41
CA PHE A 91 1.17 3.27 19.79
C PHE A 91 1.19 3.97 18.42
N LEU A 92 1.72 5.20 18.35
CA LEU A 92 1.79 5.96 17.11
C LEU A 92 2.69 5.28 16.07
N ALA A 93 3.85 4.76 16.48
CA ALA A 93 4.76 4.04 15.59
C ALA A 93 4.12 2.74 15.06
N GLY A 94 3.39 2.01 15.90
CA GLY A 94 2.63 0.84 15.52
C GLY A 94 1.58 1.18 14.45
N HIS A 95 0.74 2.16 14.74
CA HIS A 95 -0.33 2.64 13.86
C HIS A 95 0.20 3.12 12.51
N LEU A 96 1.20 4.02 12.52
CA LEU A 96 1.81 4.52 11.28
C LEU A 96 2.46 3.40 10.48
N GLY A 97 3.11 2.45 11.15
CA GLY A 97 3.71 1.32 10.48
C GLY A 97 2.68 0.42 9.80
N ASP A 98 1.50 0.21 10.41
CA ASP A 98 0.41 -0.56 9.79
C ASP A 98 -0.15 0.18 8.56
N CYS A 99 -0.30 1.51 8.66
CA CYS A 99 -0.74 2.33 7.52
C CYS A 99 0.28 2.30 6.37
N ILE A 100 1.58 2.39 6.69
CA ILE A 100 2.67 2.30 5.71
C ILE A 100 2.65 0.94 5.01
N GLU A 101 2.57 -0.16 5.76
CA GLU A 101 2.52 -1.52 5.18
C GLU A 101 1.31 -1.68 4.25
N GLY A 102 0.13 -1.24 4.70
CA GLY A 102 -1.10 -1.36 3.92
C GLY A 102 -1.10 -0.49 2.65
N LEU A 103 -0.51 0.70 2.68
CA LEU A 103 -0.38 1.53 1.48
C LEU A 103 0.73 1.02 0.55
N ALA A 104 1.89 0.65 1.09
CA ALA A 104 3.00 0.12 0.30
C ALA A 104 2.61 -1.15 -0.47
N ASN A 105 1.93 -2.10 0.17
CA ASN A 105 1.46 -3.30 -0.53
C ASN A 105 0.40 -3.00 -1.59
N ARG A 106 -0.47 -1.99 -1.39
CA ARG A 106 -1.40 -1.55 -2.45
C ARG A 106 -0.65 -0.95 -3.65
N LEU A 107 0.36 -0.12 -3.39
CA LEU A 107 1.17 0.49 -4.45
C LEU A 107 1.99 -0.55 -5.21
N LEU A 108 2.54 -1.56 -4.52
CA LEU A 108 3.30 -2.64 -5.16
C LEU A 108 2.47 -3.44 -6.17
N VAL A 109 1.18 -3.64 -5.90
CA VAL A 109 0.26 -4.33 -6.81
C VAL A 109 0.03 -3.52 -8.09
N GLU A 110 0.13 -2.20 -8.01
CA GLU A 110 -0.06 -1.28 -9.15
C GLU A 110 1.26 -0.93 -9.87
N MET A 111 2.41 -1.25 -9.28
CA MET A 111 3.74 -0.99 -9.83
C MET A 111 4.16 -2.03 -10.88
N ASP A 112 5.03 -1.60 -11.79
CA ASP A 112 5.66 -2.51 -12.74
C ASP A 112 6.52 -3.57 -11.99
N PRO A 113 6.60 -4.83 -12.48
CA PRO A 113 7.27 -5.92 -11.76
C PRO A 113 8.73 -5.64 -11.39
N ASP A 114 9.48 -4.97 -12.27
CA ASP A 114 10.89 -4.63 -12.05
C ASP A 114 11.06 -3.58 -10.93
N GLU A 115 10.15 -2.62 -10.85
CA GLU A 115 10.15 -1.60 -9.78
C GLU A 115 9.67 -2.19 -8.45
N ALA A 116 8.70 -3.10 -8.49
CA ALA A 116 8.20 -3.81 -7.32
C ALA A 116 9.27 -4.71 -6.70
N GLU A 117 10.08 -5.40 -7.50
CA GLU A 117 11.17 -6.26 -7.02
C GLU A 117 12.27 -5.45 -6.30
N ALA A 118 12.57 -4.23 -6.76
CA ALA A 118 13.55 -3.35 -6.11
C ALA A 118 13.12 -2.88 -4.70
N CYS A 119 11.83 -2.96 -4.39
CA CYS A 119 11.25 -2.50 -3.14
C CYS A 119 11.06 -3.61 -2.08
N LYS A 120 11.27 -4.88 -2.44
CA LYS A 120 11.23 -6.01 -1.50
C LYS A 120 12.42 -5.99 -0.53
#